data_AF-A0A4U0VL21-F1
#
_entry.id   AF-A0A4U0VL21-F1
#
_cell.length_a   1.000
_cell.length_b   1.000
_cell.length_c   1.000
_cell.angle_alpha   90.00
_cell.angle_beta   90.00
_cell.angle_gamma   90.00
#
_symmetry.space_group_name_H-M   'P 1'
#
loop_
_entity.id
_entity.type
_entity.pdbx_description
1 polymer ?
#
loop_
_entity_poly.entity_id
_entity_poly.type
_entity_poly.pdbx_seq_one_letter_code
_entity_poly.pdbx_strand_id
1 'polypeptide(L)'
;MPALTNILSKVAIWHGQLSRDVYDSQYLMLRDSLANAAFYGDWTDVFEVIDDAHHLGLRSWPNCHRITGSKQCSGWTPLHQAVFLSAPEPVVRSLVVQGASRLLQTMWTSSDELPYRNMTALEMAQVLGYRNLFNALSPVIHHAIPPSVLQALQRRFHSLIEGDMALLPQQYPLRLPELELLVELENPEMYFPLKSPKTKTGYIYRLDGRNLVVMSLAISSAEELRYFRITEQNVQELQDAIFFDTS
;
A
#
# COMPACT_ATOMS: atom_id res chain seq x y z
N MET A 1 -16.33 18.16 -6.86
CA MET A 1 -16.24 17.81 -5.41
C MET A 1 -16.75 16.39 -5.06
N PRO A 2 -17.96 15.95 -5.43
CA PRO A 2 -18.42 14.56 -5.18
C PRO A 2 -17.68 13.48 -6.00
N ALA A 3 -17.17 13.84 -7.19
CA ALA A 3 -16.40 12.94 -8.06
C ALA A 3 -15.13 12.40 -7.37
N LEU A 4 -14.34 13.26 -6.71
CA LEU A 4 -13.11 12.87 -6.00
C LEU A 4 -13.38 11.91 -4.82
N THR A 5 -14.49 12.08 -4.10
CA THR A 5 -14.85 11.18 -2.99
C THR A 5 -15.27 9.79 -3.50
N ASN A 6 -15.93 9.74 -4.66
CA ASN A 6 -16.30 8.48 -5.32
C ASN A 6 -15.05 7.77 -5.90
N ILE A 7 -14.12 8.52 -6.49
CA ILE A 7 -12.84 8.00 -6.99
C ILE A 7 -12.04 7.35 -5.84
N LEU A 8 -11.84 8.05 -4.73
CA LEU A 8 -11.07 7.52 -3.58
C LEU A 8 -11.69 6.26 -2.96
N SER A 9 -13.00 6.03 -3.10
CA SER A 9 -13.67 4.84 -2.55
C SER A 9 -13.36 3.54 -3.28
N LYS A 10 -12.82 3.62 -4.51
CA LYS A 10 -12.48 2.45 -5.34
C LYS A 10 -10.99 2.28 -5.58
N VAL A 11 -10.19 3.30 -5.24
CA VAL A 11 -8.74 3.29 -5.42
C VAL A 11 -8.08 2.53 -4.29
N ALA A 12 -7.11 1.68 -4.63
CA ALA A 12 -6.33 0.96 -3.62
C ALA A 12 -5.50 1.93 -2.78
N ILE A 13 -5.36 1.67 -1.49
CA ILE A 13 -4.66 2.57 -0.55
C ILE A 13 -3.29 2.00 -0.21
N TRP A 14 -2.26 2.83 -0.37
CA TRP A 14 -0.94 2.59 0.19
C TRP A 14 -0.90 3.06 1.64
N HIS A 15 -0.80 2.12 2.58
CA HIS A 15 -0.82 2.37 4.02
C HIS A 15 0.53 2.87 4.56
N GLY A 16 1.06 3.95 3.97
CA GLY A 16 2.41 4.43 4.25
C GLY A 16 2.56 5.35 5.45
N GLN A 17 1.49 5.87 6.04
CA GLN A 17 1.56 6.78 7.17
C GLN A 17 1.68 6.00 8.50
N LEU A 18 2.79 6.23 9.22
CA LEU A 18 3.21 5.44 10.38
C LEU A 18 2.99 6.16 11.71
N SER A 19 2.61 7.44 11.70
CA SER A 19 2.23 8.17 12.92
C SER A 19 0.82 7.79 13.35
N ARG A 20 0.62 7.63 14.67
CA ARG A 20 -0.72 7.44 15.23
C ARG A 20 -1.48 8.76 15.36
N ASP A 21 -0.77 9.89 15.42
CA ASP A 21 -1.33 11.23 15.71
C ASP A 21 -2.28 11.76 14.63
N VAL A 22 -2.23 11.19 13.43
CA VAL A 22 -3.00 11.64 12.25
C VAL A 22 -4.29 10.85 12.03
N TYR A 23 -4.57 9.88 12.90
CA TYR A 23 -5.71 8.98 12.80
C TYR A 23 -6.68 9.16 13.97
N ASP A 24 -7.97 8.96 13.70
CA ASP A 24 -8.98 8.88 14.74
C ASP A 24 -8.88 7.56 15.52
N SER A 25 -9.44 7.55 16.73
CA SER A 25 -9.37 6.39 17.64
C SER A 25 -10.00 5.14 17.05
N GLN A 26 -11.10 5.27 16.29
CA GLN A 26 -11.78 4.15 15.65
C GLN A 26 -10.88 3.49 14.59
N TYR A 27 -10.19 4.28 13.77
CA TYR A 27 -9.25 3.78 12.78
C TYR A 27 -8.08 3.03 13.45
N LEU A 28 -7.53 3.60 14.52
CA LEU A 28 -6.44 2.97 15.27
C LEU A 28 -6.89 1.67 15.93
N MET A 29 -8.10 1.62 16.50
CA MET A 29 -8.69 0.40 17.06
C MET A 29 -8.82 -0.69 16.01
N LEU A 30 -9.33 -0.39 14.81
CA LEU A 30 -9.43 -1.38 13.73
C LEU A 30 -8.04 -1.87 13.28
N ARG A 31 -7.05 -0.97 13.20
CA ARG A 31 -5.66 -1.33 12.85
C ARG A 31 -5.04 -2.26 13.89
N ASP A 32 -5.22 -1.94 15.16
CA ASP A 32 -4.67 -2.75 16.26
C ASP A 32 -5.40 -4.10 16.38
N SER A 33 -6.71 -4.13 16.14
CA SER A 33 -7.52 -5.36 16.15
C SER A 33 -7.10 -6.33 15.05
N LEU A 34 -6.97 -5.85 13.80
CA LEU A 34 -6.48 -6.67 12.69
C LEU A 34 -5.09 -7.25 12.99
N ALA A 35 -4.18 -6.40 13.46
CA ALA A 35 -2.82 -6.82 13.76
C ALA A 35 -2.73 -7.79 14.95
N ASN A 36 -3.59 -7.64 15.97
CA ASN A 36 -3.68 -8.56 17.10
C ASN A 36 -4.21 -9.92 16.65
N ALA A 37 -5.34 -9.94 15.94
CA ALA A 37 -5.97 -11.18 15.46
C ALA A 37 -5.01 -11.96 14.55
N ALA A 38 -4.36 -11.28 13.59
CA ALA A 38 -3.38 -11.90 12.71
C ALA A 38 -2.16 -12.46 13.47
N PHE A 39 -1.69 -11.75 14.50
CA PHE A 39 -0.56 -12.19 15.33
C PHE A 39 -0.85 -13.49 16.09
N TYR A 40 -2.08 -13.66 16.58
CA TYR A 40 -2.51 -14.88 17.28
C TYR A 40 -3.04 -15.98 16.34
N GLY A 41 -3.12 -15.71 15.03
CA GLY A 41 -3.70 -16.64 14.07
C GLY A 41 -5.22 -16.81 14.21
N ASP A 42 -5.91 -15.82 14.77
CA ASP A 42 -7.37 -15.81 14.85
C ASP A 42 -7.95 -15.34 13.52
N TRP A 43 -8.05 -16.27 12.57
CA TRP A 43 -8.47 -15.96 11.21
C TRP A 43 -9.94 -15.53 11.13
N THR A 44 -10.78 -15.97 12.05
CA THR A 44 -12.17 -15.53 12.14
C THR A 44 -12.22 -14.03 12.40
N ASP A 45 -11.54 -13.58 13.47
CA ASP A 45 -11.47 -12.16 13.83
C ASP A 45 -10.76 -11.33 12.74
N VAL A 46 -9.73 -11.87 12.09
CA VAL A 46 -9.08 -11.21 10.94
C VAL A 46 -10.09 -10.90 9.84
N PHE A 47 -10.92 -11.88 9.46
CA PHE A 47 -11.90 -11.69 8.39
C PHE A 47 -13.05 -10.78 8.81
N GLU A 48 -13.53 -10.85 10.05
CA GLU A 48 -14.54 -9.91 10.57
C GLU A 48 -14.04 -8.45 10.50
N VAL A 49 -12.80 -8.20 10.92
CA VAL A 49 -12.20 -6.85 10.86
C VAL A 49 -12.00 -6.38 9.41
N ILE A 50 -11.65 -7.28 8.48
CA ILE A 50 -11.53 -6.95 7.05
C ILE A 50 -12.90 -6.60 6.47
N ASP A 51 -13.93 -7.38 6.76
CA ASP A 51 -15.29 -7.16 6.26
C ASP A 51 -15.86 -5.84 6.79
N ASP A 52 -15.69 -5.54 8.07
CA ASP A 52 -16.05 -4.25 8.67
C ASP A 52 -15.35 -3.08 7.96
N ALA A 53 -14.06 -3.20 7.68
CA ALA A 53 -13.31 -2.17 6.96
C ALA A 53 -13.79 -2.02 5.51
N HIS A 54 -14.13 -3.12 4.84
CA HIS A 54 -14.70 -3.09 3.48
C HIS A 54 -16.07 -2.41 3.45
N HIS A 55 -16.92 -2.61 4.45
CA HIS A 55 -18.19 -1.88 4.60
C HIS A 55 -17.99 -0.36 4.73
N LEU A 56 -16.83 0.06 5.28
CA LEU A 56 -16.42 1.46 5.35
C LEU A 56 -15.71 1.95 4.07
N GLY A 57 -15.63 1.13 3.02
CA GLY A 57 -14.99 1.45 1.74
C GLY A 57 -13.46 1.28 1.74
N LEU A 58 -12.87 0.70 2.79
CA LEU A 58 -11.42 0.57 2.94
C LEU A 58 -10.93 -0.76 2.35
N ARG A 59 -11.08 -0.94 1.04
CA ARG A 59 -10.82 -2.23 0.35
C ARG A 59 -9.40 -2.79 0.55
N SER A 60 -8.40 -1.92 0.68
CA SER A 60 -7.00 -2.34 0.90
C SER A 60 -6.68 -2.71 2.36
N TRP A 61 -7.68 -2.98 3.20
CA TRP A 61 -7.47 -3.32 4.62
C TRP A 61 -6.61 -4.58 4.86
N PRO A 62 -6.66 -5.64 4.04
CA PRO A 62 -5.79 -6.80 4.23
C PRO A 62 -4.28 -6.50 4.08
N ASN A 63 -3.92 -5.32 3.53
CA ASN A 63 -2.55 -4.87 3.38
C ASN A 63 -2.07 -3.99 4.54
N CYS A 64 -2.90 -3.80 5.57
CA CYS A 64 -2.51 -3.02 6.74
C CYS A 64 -1.50 -3.80 7.59
N HIS A 65 -0.57 -3.06 8.17
CA HIS A 65 0.25 -3.51 9.27
C HIS A 65 0.00 -2.63 10.50
N ARG A 66 0.48 -3.07 11.67
CA ARG A 66 0.37 -2.28 12.90
C ARG A 66 1.05 -0.92 12.75
N ILE A 67 0.44 0.12 13.31
CA ILE A 67 1.02 1.46 13.40
C ILE A 67 1.71 1.60 14.76
N THR A 68 3.04 1.60 14.78
CA THR A 68 3.84 1.70 16.01
C THR A 68 4.21 3.15 16.37
N GLY A 69 3.96 4.12 15.49
CA GLY A 69 4.38 5.51 15.68
C GLY A 69 5.83 5.78 15.28
N SER A 70 6.55 4.79 14.72
CA SER A 70 7.97 4.93 14.35
C SER A 70 8.28 4.32 12.99
N LYS A 71 9.43 4.69 12.42
CA LYS A 71 9.97 4.08 11.19
C LYS A 71 10.41 2.62 11.38
N GLN A 72 10.47 2.12 12.61
CA GLN A 72 10.85 0.75 12.95
C GLN A 72 9.64 -0.20 12.97
N CYS A 73 8.61 0.10 12.17
CA CYS A 73 7.48 -0.81 12.01
C CYS A 73 7.95 -2.08 11.29
N SER A 74 7.46 -3.25 11.71
CA SER A 74 7.80 -4.53 11.07
C SER A 74 7.20 -4.67 9.67
N GLY A 75 6.09 -3.97 9.39
CA GLY A 75 5.40 -4.05 8.10
C GLY A 75 4.66 -5.38 7.87
N TRP A 76 4.51 -6.21 8.91
CA TRP A 76 3.79 -7.48 8.82
C TRP A 76 2.30 -7.26 8.59
N THR A 77 1.79 -7.88 7.54
CA THR A 77 0.36 -7.91 7.20
C THR A 77 -0.26 -9.26 7.59
N PRO A 78 -1.60 -9.38 7.60
CA PRO A 78 -2.27 -10.66 7.76
C PRO A 78 -1.73 -11.77 6.86
N LEU A 79 -1.38 -11.48 5.60
CA LEU A 79 -0.85 -12.50 4.68
C LEU A 79 0.53 -13.02 5.11
N HIS A 80 1.42 -12.15 5.59
CA HIS A 80 2.71 -12.56 6.15
C HIS A 80 2.53 -13.43 7.39
N GLN A 81 1.65 -13.02 8.31
CA GLN A 81 1.34 -13.79 9.51
C GLN A 81 0.75 -15.16 9.19
N ALA A 82 -0.18 -15.22 8.23
CA ALA A 82 -0.78 -16.48 7.79
C ALA A 82 0.26 -17.47 7.27
N VAL A 83 1.24 -17.00 6.50
CA VAL A 83 2.34 -17.87 6.04
C VAL A 83 3.23 -18.29 7.19
N PHE A 84 3.67 -17.36 8.04
CA PHE A 84 4.59 -17.64 9.14
C PHE A 84 4.01 -18.64 10.15
N LEU A 85 2.71 -18.53 10.46
CA LEU A 85 1.98 -19.42 11.36
C LEU A 85 1.50 -20.72 10.68
N SER A 86 1.89 -20.99 9.43
CA SER A 86 1.47 -22.15 8.66
C SER A 86 -0.06 -22.30 8.58
N ALA A 87 -0.77 -21.19 8.36
CA ALA A 87 -2.22 -21.20 8.21
C ALA A 87 -2.66 -22.11 7.06
N PRO A 88 -3.85 -22.72 7.14
CA PRO A 88 -4.39 -23.54 6.06
C PRO A 88 -4.43 -22.77 4.74
N GLU A 89 -4.16 -23.44 3.61
CA GLU A 89 -4.22 -22.84 2.27
C GLU A 89 -5.53 -22.07 1.99
N PRO A 90 -6.72 -22.53 2.43
CA PRO A 90 -7.95 -21.75 2.28
C PRO A 90 -7.90 -20.36 2.94
N VAL A 91 -7.26 -20.22 4.11
CA VAL A 91 -7.09 -18.91 4.77
C VAL A 91 -6.24 -17.98 3.92
N VAL A 92 -5.11 -18.49 3.43
CA VAL A 92 -4.19 -17.72 2.57
C VAL A 92 -4.90 -17.29 1.28
N ARG A 93 -5.66 -18.19 0.65
CA ARG A 93 -6.47 -17.86 -0.54
C ARG A 93 -7.53 -16.81 -0.24
N SER A 94 -8.24 -16.93 0.88
CA SER A 94 -9.26 -15.95 1.28
C SER A 94 -8.68 -14.56 1.49
N LEU A 95 -7.53 -14.44 2.18
CA LEU A 95 -6.85 -13.14 2.34
C LEU A 95 -6.51 -12.49 0.99
N VAL A 96 -6.01 -13.29 0.06
CA VAL A 96 -5.66 -12.83 -1.28
C VAL A 96 -6.90 -12.43 -2.09
N VAL A 97 -7.99 -13.20 -2.03
CA VAL A 97 -9.29 -12.85 -2.63
C VAL A 97 -9.84 -11.54 -2.06
N GLN A 98 -9.64 -11.29 -0.76
CA GLN A 98 -10.05 -10.06 -0.10
C GLN A 98 -9.15 -8.85 -0.43
N GLY A 99 -8.09 -9.04 -1.21
CA GLY A 99 -7.22 -7.97 -1.70
C GLY A 99 -5.86 -7.84 -1.00
N ALA A 100 -5.40 -8.87 -0.28
CA ALA A 100 -4.01 -8.93 0.17
C ALA A 100 -3.06 -9.04 -1.03
N SER A 101 -2.09 -8.13 -1.13
CA SER A 101 -1.07 -8.15 -2.17
C SER A 101 -0.03 -9.20 -1.87
N ARG A 102 0.41 -9.90 -2.92
CA ARG A 102 1.43 -10.95 -2.83
C ARG A 102 2.85 -10.38 -2.99
N LEU A 103 2.96 -9.21 -3.61
CA LEU A 103 4.22 -8.48 -3.78
C LEU A 103 4.59 -7.57 -2.60
N LEU A 104 3.66 -7.27 -1.70
CA LEU A 104 3.96 -6.43 -0.54
C LEU A 104 4.98 -7.12 0.37
N GLN A 105 6.04 -6.41 0.72
CA GLN A 105 7.12 -6.90 1.58
C GLN A 105 6.95 -6.41 3.03
N THR A 106 7.46 -7.19 3.98
CA THR A 106 7.76 -6.69 5.32
C THR A 106 8.81 -5.56 5.27
N MET A 107 8.78 -4.69 6.27
CA MET A 107 9.83 -3.68 6.48
C MET A 107 10.97 -4.22 7.36
N TRP A 108 10.63 -5.10 8.30
CA TRP A 108 11.58 -5.73 9.20
C TRP A 108 11.08 -7.09 9.70
N THR A 109 12.00 -8.04 9.76
CA THR A 109 11.87 -9.36 10.39
C THR A 109 13.13 -9.60 11.23
N SER A 110 13.04 -10.47 12.25
CA SER A 110 14.22 -10.89 13.00
C SER A 110 15.05 -11.87 12.16
N SER A 111 16.38 -11.72 12.19
CA SER A 111 17.30 -12.69 11.58
C SER A 111 17.24 -14.08 12.24
N ASP A 112 16.71 -14.15 13.46
CA ASP A 112 16.50 -15.41 14.18
C ASP A 112 15.26 -16.17 13.67
N GLU A 113 14.33 -15.47 13.00
CA GLU A 113 13.09 -16.03 12.47
C GLU A 113 13.19 -16.26 10.95
N LEU A 114 13.78 -15.30 10.22
CA LEU A 114 13.82 -15.27 8.75
C LEU A 114 15.14 -14.67 8.24
N PRO A 115 15.64 -15.12 7.06
CA PRO A 115 16.98 -14.77 6.59
C PRO A 115 17.13 -13.32 6.08
N TYR A 116 16.03 -12.67 5.68
CA TYR A 116 16.04 -11.32 5.11
C TYR A 116 15.03 -10.44 5.83
N ARG A 117 15.38 -9.16 6.03
CA ARG A 117 14.54 -8.18 6.75
C ARG A 117 13.23 -7.89 6.04
N ASN A 118 13.29 -7.77 4.72
CA ASN A 118 12.16 -7.54 3.85
C ASN A 118 11.89 -8.84 3.08
N MET A 119 10.69 -9.37 3.23
CA MET A 119 10.27 -10.58 2.54
C MET A 119 8.80 -10.43 2.15
N THR A 120 8.46 -10.92 0.97
CA THR A 120 7.09 -11.22 0.58
C THR A 120 6.60 -12.49 1.29
N ALA A 121 5.28 -12.67 1.32
CA ALA A 121 4.68 -13.90 1.82
C ALA A 121 5.13 -15.14 1.03
N LEU A 122 5.37 -15.03 -0.29
CA LEU A 122 5.88 -16.14 -1.10
C LEU A 122 7.31 -16.54 -0.71
N GLU A 123 8.21 -15.56 -0.52
CA GLU A 123 9.59 -15.83 -0.08
C GLU A 123 9.61 -16.48 1.30
N MET A 124 8.74 -16.03 2.22
CA MET A 124 8.59 -16.67 3.54
C MET A 124 8.16 -18.13 3.39
N ALA A 125 7.16 -18.42 2.55
CA ALA A 125 6.71 -19.79 2.31
C ALA A 125 7.82 -20.67 1.72
N GLN A 126 8.68 -20.11 0.86
CA GLN A 126 9.83 -20.82 0.29
C GLN A 126 10.86 -21.17 1.36
N VAL A 127 11.22 -20.21 2.22
CA VAL A 127 12.16 -20.40 3.31
C VAL A 127 11.65 -21.43 4.32
N LEU A 128 10.35 -21.38 4.66
CA LEU A 128 9.71 -22.27 5.63
C LEU A 128 9.30 -23.63 5.03
N GLY A 129 9.40 -23.80 3.70
CA GLY A 129 9.10 -25.06 3.02
C GLY A 129 7.62 -25.34 2.74
N TYR A 130 6.74 -24.36 2.86
CA TYR A 130 5.27 -24.48 2.68
C TYR A 130 4.86 -24.46 1.20
N ARG A 131 5.28 -25.49 0.46
CA ARG A 131 5.05 -25.63 -0.99
C ARG A 131 3.58 -25.61 -1.41
N ASN A 132 2.69 -26.08 -0.55
CA ASN A 132 1.25 -26.05 -0.79
C ASN A 132 0.70 -24.61 -0.93
N LEU A 133 1.38 -23.62 -0.37
CA LEU A 133 0.96 -22.22 -0.45
C LEU A 133 1.45 -21.50 -1.72
N PHE A 134 2.40 -22.07 -2.49
CA PHE A 134 3.05 -21.37 -3.61
C PHE A 134 2.05 -20.92 -4.67
N ASN A 135 1.06 -21.75 -5.01
CA ASN A 135 0.06 -21.40 -5.99
C ASN A 135 -0.84 -20.23 -5.54
N ALA A 136 -1.16 -20.16 -4.25
CA ALA A 136 -1.97 -19.06 -3.71
C ALA A 136 -1.17 -17.74 -3.64
N LEU A 137 0.14 -17.85 -3.34
CA LEU A 137 1.05 -16.73 -3.11
C LEU A 137 1.81 -16.25 -4.35
N SER A 138 1.73 -16.97 -5.47
CA SER A 138 2.38 -16.55 -6.72
C SER A 138 1.75 -15.26 -7.24
N PRO A 139 2.53 -14.18 -7.46
CA PRO A 139 2.04 -12.92 -7.99
C PRO A 139 1.31 -13.08 -9.32
N VAL A 140 0.23 -12.31 -9.50
CA VAL A 140 -0.50 -12.21 -10.77
C VAL A 140 -0.20 -10.84 -11.38
N ILE A 141 0.65 -10.82 -12.41
CA ILE A 141 1.13 -9.58 -13.03
C ILE A 141 0.19 -9.17 -14.15
N HIS A 142 -0.56 -8.08 -13.95
CA HIS A 142 -1.44 -7.48 -14.94
C HIS A 142 -0.71 -6.47 -15.83
N HIS A 143 0.30 -5.78 -15.29
CA HIS A 143 1.02 -4.72 -15.99
C HIS A 143 2.51 -5.02 -16.06
N ALA A 144 2.95 -5.64 -17.15
CA ALA A 144 4.35 -6.03 -17.32
C ALA A 144 5.26 -4.82 -17.59
N ILE A 145 5.97 -4.37 -16.56
CA ILE A 145 6.97 -3.30 -16.62
C ILE A 145 8.35 -3.87 -16.27
N PRO A 146 9.42 -3.57 -17.03
CA PRO A 146 10.75 -4.00 -16.67
C PRO A 146 11.17 -3.47 -15.28
N PRO A 147 11.80 -4.28 -14.40
CA PRO A 147 12.15 -3.85 -13.04
C PRO A 147 13.00 -2.57 -12.99
N SER A 148 13.93 -2.39 -13.93
CA SER A 148 14.77 -1.18 -14.01
C SER A 148 13.98 0.09 -14.27
N VAL A 149 12.93 0.00 -15.09
CA VAL A 149 12.01 1.11 -15.39
C VAL A 149 11.23 1.45 -14.12
N LEU A 150 10.64 0.44 -13.47
CA LEU A 150 9.85 0.63 -12.26
C LEU A 150 10.67 1.26 -11.14
N GLN A 151 11.91 0.82 -10.96
CA GLN A 151 12.85 1.40 -10.00
C GLN A 151 13.22 2.85 -10.34
N ALA A 152 13.36 3.19 -11.62
CA ALA A 152 13.60 4.57 -12.05
C ALA A 152 12.40 5.48 -11.73
N LEU A 153 11.17 5.02 -12.05
CA LEU A 153 9.94 5.73 -11.72
C LEU A 153 9.78 5.90 -10.21
N GLN A 154 10.01 4.85 -9.44
CA GLN A 154 9.88 4.86 -7.97
C GLN A 154 10.82 5.88 -7.34
N ARG A 155 12.11 5.85 -7.70
CA ARG A 155 13.09 6.81 -7.17
C ARG A 155 12.67 8.25 -7.44
N ARG A 156 12.18 8.54 -8.65
CA ARG A 156 11.73 9.88 -9.02
C ARG A 156 10.46 10.30 -8.28
N PHE A 157 9.52 9.37 -8.12
CA PHE A 157 8.32 9.62 -7.34
C PHE A 157 8.65 9.88 -5.87
N HIS A 158 9.57 9.11 -5.29
CA HIS A 158 10.06 9.33 -3.93
C HIS A 158 10.73 10.69 -3.80
N SER A 159 11.61 11.09 -4.73
CA SER A 159 12.22 12.42 -4.71
C SER A 159 11.21 13.56 -4.82
N LEU A 160 10.13 13.38 -5.59
CA LEU A 160 9.02 14.34 -5.65
C LEU A 160 8.32 14.46 -4.29
N ILE A 161 7.98 13.33 -3.66
CA ILE A 161 7.34 13.30 -2.34
C ILE A 161 8.26 13.96 -1.30
N GLU A 162 9.53 13.58 -1.26
CA GLU A 162 10.50 14.12 -0.30
C GLU A 162 10.69 15.63 -0.48
N GLY A 163 10.74 16.12 -1.72
CA GLY A 163 10.79 17.55 -2.02
C GLY A 163 9.58 18.32 -1.49
N ASP A 164 8.38 17.78 -1.68
CA ASP A 164 7.16 18.35 -1.12
C ASP A 164 7.13 18.28 0.42
N MET A 165 7.60 17.16 1.02
CA MET A 165 7.62 16.97 2.48
C MET A 165 8.63 17.86 3.19
N ALA A 166 9.74 18.22 2.52
CA ALA A 166 10.72 19.16 3.05
C ALA A 166 10.13 20.57 3.30
N LEU A 167 9.03 20.91 2.63
CA LEU A 167 8.34 22.18 2.77
C LEU A 167 7.32 22.19 3.92
N LEU A 168 6.98 21.02 4.47
CA LEU A 168 5.98 20.92 5.53
C LEU A 168 6.60 21.18 6.92
N PRO A 169 5.91 21.94 7.78
CA PRO A 169 6.40 22.26 9.12
C PRO A 169 6.40 21.05 10.06
N GLN A 170 5.53 20.08 9.82
CA GLN A 170 5.42 18.86 10.61
C GLN A 170 5.70 17.65 9.73
N GLN A 171 6.69 16.86 10.13
CA GLN A 171 7.10 15.64 9.44
C GLN A 171 6.72 14.44 10.27
N TYR A 172 5.93 13.55 9.67
CA TYR A 172 5.58 12.27 10.27
C TYR A 172 6.45 11.15 9.66
N PRO A 173 6.67 10.05 10.39
CA PRO A 173 7.29 8.87 9.80
C PRO A 173 6.40 8.30 8.69
N LEU A 174 6.97 8.16 7.49
CA LEU A 174 6.32 7.60 6.32
C LEU A 174 7.11 6.40 5.77
N ARG A 175 6.38 5.40 5.29
CA ARG A 175 6.85 4.40 4.32
C ARG A 175 6.39 4.88 2.94
N LEU A 176 7.34 5.21 2.08
CA LEU A 176 7.03 5.71 0.73
C LEU A 176 6.44 4.60 -0.16
N PRO A 177 5.59 4.93 -1.15
CA PRO A 177 4.94 3.96 -2.04
C PRO A 177 5.90 3.00 -2.76
N GLU A 178 5.58 1.71 -2.75
CA GLU A 178 6.27 0.71 -3.58
C GLU A 178 5.46 0.48 -4.86
N LEU A 179 6.06 0.83 -6.01
CA LEU A 179 5.37 0.78 -7.31
C LEU A 179 5.18 -0.65 -7.82
N GLU A 180 5.92 -1.61 -7.27
CA GLU A 180 5.75 -3.04 -7.52
C GLU A 180 4.31 -3.48 -7.27
N LEU A 181 3.59 -2.91 -6.30
CA LEU A 181 2.21 -3.30 -6.04
C LEU A 181 1.25 -2.95 -7.19
N LEU A 182 1.54 -1.90 -7.96
CA LEU A 182 0.67 -1.45 -9.04
C LEU A 182 0.56 -2.49 -10.15
N VAL A 183 1.57 -3.35 -10.33
CA VAL A 183 1.56 -4.35 -11.40
C VAL A 183 0.60 -5.51 -11.11
N GLU A 184 0.20 -5.70 -9.84
CA GLU A 184 -0.80 -6.70 -9.42
C GLU A 184 -2.24 -6.18 -9.47
N LEU A 185 -2.45 -4.88 -9.60
CA LEU A 185 -3.80 -4.32 -9.60
C LEU A 185 -4.39 -4.36 -11.00
N GLU A 186 -5.66 -4.77 -11.13
CA GLU A 186 -6.38 -4.69 -12.40
C GLU A 186 -6.43 -3.24 -12.93
N ASN A 187 -6.78 -2.29 -12.06
CA ASN A 187 -6.57 -0.86 -12.28
C ASN A 187 -5.28 -0.44 -11.55
N PRO A 188 -4.18 -0.08 -12.25
CA PRO A 188 -2.88 0.15 -11.64
C PRO A 188 -2.78 1.54 -11.00
N GLU A 189 -3.77 1.88 -10.17
CA GLU A 189 -3.94 3.17 -9.51
C GLU A 189 -4.00 2.98 -8.00
N MET A 190 -3.25 3.80 -7.27
CA MET A 190 -3.24 3.82 -5.82
C MET A 190 -3.29 5.23 -5.26
N TYR A 191 -3.80 5.33 -4.04
CA TYR A 191 -3.79 6.53 -3.24
C TYR A 191 -2.80 6.37 -2.08
N PHE A 192 -1.87 7.31 -1.97
CA PHE A 192 -0.97 7.46 -0.83
C PHE A 192 -1.41 8.67 0.00
N PRO A 193 -2.16 8.46 1.09
CA PRO A 193 -2.53 9.53 2.01
C PRO A 193 -1.34 9.93 2.89
N LEU A 194 -1.11 11.23 3.01
CA LEU A 194 -0.12 11.81 3.94
C LEU A 194 -0.70 12.05 5.34
N LYS A 195 -2.02 12.02 5.48
CA LYS A 195 -2.77 12.09 6.74
C LYS A 195 -3.72 10.89 6.81
N SER A 196 -4.85 10.99 7.51
CA SER A 196 -5.89 9.96 7.45
C SER A 196 -6.43 9.80 6.01
N PRO A 197 -6.74 8.58 5.53
CA PRO A 197 -7.37 8.33 4.23
C PRO A 197 -8.67 9.11 3.99
N LYS A 198 -9.35 9.53 5.07
CA LYS A 198 -10.55 10.38 5.01
C LYS A 198 -10.23 11.82 4.57
N THR A 199 -8.97 12.24 4.70
CA THR A 199 -8.50 13.55 4.26
C THR A 199 -7.97 13.47 2.83
N LYS A 200 -8.26 14.48 2.01
CA LYS A 200 -7.81 14.59 0.62
C LYS A 200 -6.42 15.23 0.55
N THR A 201 -5.46 14.67 1.29
CA THR A 201 -4.09 15.17 1.34
C THR A 201 -3.13 14.02 1.07
N GLY A 202 -2.43 14.07 -0.06
CA GLY A 202 -1.55 13.00 -0.49
C GLY A 202 -1.40 12.92 -2.00
N TYR A 203 -1.19 11.71 -2.52
CA TYR A 203 -0.92 11.47 -3.94
C TYR A 203 -1.81 10.36 -4.48
N ILE A 204 -2.52 10.62 -5.58
CA ILE A 204 -3.05 9.53 -6.42
C ILE A 204 -2.06 9.29 -7.54
N TYR A 205 -1.67 8.06 -7.76
CA TYR A 205 -0.66 7.71 -8.76
C TYR A 205 -1.07 6.45 -9.50
N ARG A 206 -0.81 6.43 -10.81
CA ARG A 206 -1.23 5.36 -11.70
C ARG A 206 -0.18 5.04 -12.75
N LEU A 207 0.02 3.75 -13.03
CA LEU A 207 0.81 3.34 -14.20
C LEU A 207 0.06 3.68 -15.49
N ASP A 208 0.76 4.31 -16.42
CA ASP A 208 0.31 4.59 -17.78
C ASP A 208 1.38 4.07 -18.74
N GLY A 209 1.23 2.80 -19.13
CA GLY A 209 2.26 2.05 -19.84
C GLY A 209 3.55 1.96 -19.01
N ARG A 210 4.60 2.64 -19.46
CA ARG A 210 5.92 2.71 -18.78
C ARG A 210 6.18 4.02 -18.05
N ASN A 211 5.14 4.82 -17.85
CA ASN A 211 5.20 6.08 -17.14
C ASN A 211 4.34 6.01 -15.89
N LEU A 212 4.59 6.92 -14.94
CA LEU A 212 3.71 7.12 -13.80
C LEU A 212 3.03 8.49 -13.93
N VAL A 213 1.72 8.51 -13.87
CA VAL A 213 0.94 9.74 -13.75
C VAL A 213 0.61 9.95 -12.28
N VAL A 214 0.86 11.15 -11.76
CA VAL A 214 0.71 11.47 -10.35
C VAL A 214 -0.13 12.74 -10.21
N MET A 215 -1.15 12.69 -9.36
CA MET A 215 -1.91 13.84 -8.90
C MET A 215 -1.56 14.11 -7.43
N SER A 216 -0.99 15.28 -7.16
CA SER A 216 -0.73 15.80 -5.82
C SER A 216 -1.96 16.53 -5.29
N LEU A 217 -2.42 16.15 -4.10
CA LEU A 217 -3.63 16.64 -3.45
C LEU A 217 -3.26 17.49 -2.22
N ALA A 218 -3.54 18.80 -2.27
CA ALA A 218 -3.55 19.71 -1.12
C ALA A 218 -2.34 19.58 -0.18
N ILE A 219 -1.13 19.54 -0.76
CA ILE A 219 0.13 19.37 -0.02
C ILE A 219 0.72 20.73 0.39
N SER A 220 0.76 21.69 -0.54
CA SER A 220 1.01 23.10 -0.23
C SER A 220 -0.28 23.79 0.23
N SER A 221 -0.17 24.87 0.99
CA SER A 221 -1.31 25.67 1.50
C SER A 221 -2.23 26.27 0.43
N ALA A 222 -1.86 26.17 -0.85
CA ALA A 222 -2.75 26.42 -1.98
C ALA A 222 -3.51 25.13 -2.30
N GLU A 223 -4.84 25.18 -2.33
CA GLU A 223 -5.75 24.09 -2.71
C GLU A 223 -5.59 23.63 -4.19
N GLU A 224 -4.44 23.90 -4.81
CA GLU A 224 -4.16 23.63 -6.21
C GLU A 224 -3.74 22.17 -6.40
N LEU A 225 -4.48 21.49 -7.26
CA LEU A 225 -4.14 20.16 -7.74
C LEU A 225 -2.98 20.28 -8.71
N ARG A 226 -1.89 19.56 -8.45
CA ARG A 226 -0.74 19.49 -9.36
C ARG A 226 -0.65 18.12 -10.00
N TYR A 227 -0.39 18.10 -11.30
CA TYR A 227 -0.30 16.88 -12.09
C TYR A 227 1.12 16.69 -12.58
N PHE A 228 1.63 15.48 -12.45
CA PHE A 228 2.98 15.14 -12.89
C PHE A 228 2.95 13.91 -13.78
N ARG A 229 3.76 13.95 -14.84
CA ARG A 229 4.17 12.76 -15.57
C ARG A 229 5.62 12.43 -15.21
N ILE A 230 5.83 11.24 -14.70
CA ILE A 230 7.14 10.71 -14.35
C ILE A 230 7.52 9.68 -15.41
N THR A 231 8.67 9.89 -16.01
CA THR A 231 9.30 9.00 -16.99
C THR A 231 10.61 8.45 -16.41
N GLU A 232 11.29 7.56 -17.12
CA GLU A 232 12.62 7.09 -16.70
C GLU A 232 13.63 8.24 -16.62
N GLN A 233 13.46 9.29 -17.43
CA GLN A 233 14.41 10.37 -17.60
C GLN A 233 14.11 11.60 -16.73
N ASN A 234 12.83 11.92 -16.49
CA ASN A 234 12.44 13.17 -15.84
C ASN A 234 11.10 13.09 -15.09
N VAL A 235 10.85 14.15 -14.33
CA VAL A 235 9.53 14.49 -13.76
C VAL A 235 9.08 15.77 -14.43
N GLN A 236 7.91 15.77 -15.05
CA GLN A 236 7.33 16.94 -15.72
C GLN A 236 5.99 17.28 -15.08
N GLU A 237 5.82 18.52 -14.62
CA GLU A 237 4.53 19.05 -14.21
C GLU A 237 3.68 19.38 -15.46
N LEU A 238 2.41 19.00 -15.43
CA LEU A 238 1.45 19.19 -16.51
C LEU A 238 0.59 20.42 -16.21
N GLN A 239 0.51 21.36 -17.14
CA GLN A 239 -0.26 22.60 -16.98
C GLN A 239 -1.77 22.41 -17.13
N ASP A 240 -2.20 21.37 -17.86
CA ASP A 240 -3.60 21.01 -18.03
C ASP A 240 -3.85 19.56 -17.59
N ALA A 241 -4.88 19.37 -16.77
CA ALA A 241 -5.37 18.08 -16.36
C ALA A 241 -6.08 17.38 -17.54
N ILE A 242 -5.34 16.82 -18.47
CA ILE A 242 -5.93 15.89 -19.44
C ILE A 242 -6.23 14.58 -18.68
N PHE A 243 -7.34 14.55 -17.95
CA PHE A 243 -7.88 13.30 -17.45
C PHE A 243 -8.57 12.56 -18.59
N PHE A 244 -7.91 11.48 -18.98
CA PHE A 244 -8.43 10.19 -19.42
C PHE A 244 -9.96 10.02 -19.36
N ASP A 245 -10.54 9.68 -20.52
CA ASP A 245 -11.90 9.16 -20.66
C ASP A 245 -12.17 8.05 -19.63
N THR A 246 -13.18 8.26 -18.79
CA THR A 246 -13.88 7.15 -18.14
C THR A 246 -14.81 6.52 -19.17
N SER A 247 -14.30 5.54 -19.92
CA SER A 247 -15.14 4.57 -20.63
C SER A 247 -15.49 3.41 -19.70
#